data_AF-A0A9D4SME9-F1
#
_entry.id   AF-A0A9D4SME9-F1
#
_cell.length_a   1.000
_cell.length_b   1.000
_cell.length_c   1.000
_cell.angle_alpha   90.00
_cell.angle_beta   90.00
_cell.angle_gamma   90.00
#
_symmetry.space_group_name_H-M   'P 1'
#
loop_
_entity.id
_entity.type
_entity.pdbx_description
1 polymer ?
#
loop_
_entity_poly.entity_id
_entity_poly.type
_entity_poly.pdbx_seq_one_letter_code
_entity_poly.pdbx_strand_id
1 'polypeptide(L)'
;MIEVLSEQAGFTYNMVCPDEGGTGIALPNGTWIGLVGDLYRNKSLDVEEYRKVWHLIVTHDGLREAKHLYDDENLREVLEGKAVIVSDYTTTLYHASQTCRRRLAAGSYYFAKEPTFSTKLSMAVSRSVNPELFQLINERSSRLVESGVIKAWMETQWGDWQSCLLAKREETYTALSLFETQSVFLLFLLVAGVSVVVFLAEIFIGAAASF
;
A
#
# COMPACT_ATOMS: atom_id res chain seq x y z
N MET A 1 1.02 18.77 3.65
CA MET A 1 0.85 18.74 2.19
C MET A 1 0.05 19.93 1.68
N ILE A 2 -1.21 20.12 2.10
CA ILE A 2 -2.04 21.24 1.60
C ILE A 2 -1.41 22.61 1.83
N GLU A 3 -0.74 22.79 2.97
CA GLU A 3 0.00 24.01 3.30
C GLU A 3 1.13 24.30 2.28
N VAL A 4 1.98 23.32 2.00
CA VAL A 4 3.05 23.46 0.99
C VAL A 4 2.50 23.70 -0.41
N LEU A 5 1.37 23.06 -0.77
CA LEU A 5 0.71 23.33 -2.05
C LEU A 5 0.19 24.77 -2.11
N SER A 6 -0.40 25.25 -1.02
CA SER A 6 -0.94 26.62 -0.92
C SER A 6 0.15 27.68 -1.09
N GLU A 7 1.31 27.45 -0.46
CA GLU A 7 2.48 28.32 -0.56
C GLU A 7 3.06 28.34 -1.98
N GLN A 8 3.22 27.16 -2.60
CA GLN A 8 3.82 27.04 -3.93
C GLN A 8 2.90 27.48 -5.08
N ALA A 9 1.58 27.39 -4.89
CA ALA A 9 0.59 27.71 -5.89
C ALA A 9 -0.15 29.04 -5.64
N GLY A 10 0.12 29.71 -4.52
CA GLY A 10 -0.42 31.04 -4.21
C GLY A 10 -1.93 31.05 -3.95
N PHE A 11 -2.50 29.98 -3.39
CA PHE A 11 -3.92 29.94 -3.02
C PHE A 11 -4.10 29.92 -1.50
N THR A 12 -5.24 30.41 -1.02
CA THR A 12 -5.66 30.27 0.38
C THR A 12 -6.67 29.13 0.50
N TYR A 13 -6.71 28.46 1.65
CA TYR A 13 -7.65 27.37 1.89
C TYR A 13 -8.27 27.45 3.29
N ASN A 14 -9.47 26.90 3.42
CA ASN A 14 -10.10 26.63 4.71
C ASN A 14 -10.33 25.12 4.82
N MET A 15 -9.89 24.52 5.93
CA MET A 15 -10.18 23.12 6.21
C MET A 15 -11.54 23.02 6.88
N VAL A 16 -12.45 22.27 6.25
CA VAL A 16 -13.77 21.96 6.79
C VAL A 16 -13.82 20.45 6.95
N CYS A 17 -13.91 19.96 8.17
CA CYS A 17 -14.24 18.57 8.42
C CYS A 17 -15.74 18.39 8.16
N PRO A 18 -16.16 17.39 7.36
CA PRO A 18 -17.57 17.11 7.22
C PRO A 18 -18.18 16.73 8.58
N ASP A 19 -19.37 17.24 8.87
CA ASP A 19 -20.09 16.98 10.12
C ASP A 19 -20.47 15.49 10.26
N GLU A 20 -20.63 14.79 9.13
CA GLU A 20 -20.87 13.36 9.05
C GLU A 20 -20.08 12.72 7.88
N GLY A 21 -19.35 11.63 8.15
CA GLY A 21 -18.92 10.68 7.13
C GLY A 21 -17.46 10.70 6.66
N GLY A 22 -16.80 9.55 6.87
CA GLY A 22 -15.49 9.23 6.29
C GLY A 22 -15.62 8.49 4.96
N THR A 23 -14.67 7.57 4.72
CA THR A 23 -14.48 6.80 3.47
C THR A 23 -15.65 5.86 3.12
N GLY A 24 -16.62 5.67 4.01
CA GLY A 24 -17.91 5.08 3.70
C GLY A 24 -18.82 4.97 4.93
N ILE A 25 -20.12 5.24 4.75
CA ILE A 25 -21.14 5.16 5.79
C ILE A 25 -22.22 4.18 5.35
N ALA A 26 -22.66 3.32 6.28
CA ALA A 26 -23.87 2.54 6.11
C ALA A 26 -25.09 3.43 6.31
N LEU A 27 -25.95 3.50 5.31
CA LEU A 27 -27.21 4.23 5.38
C LEU A 27 -28.30 3.35 6.03
N PRO A 28 -29.30 3.94 6.70
CA PRO A 28 -30.41 3.19 7.33
C PRO A 28 -31.23 2.32 6.37
N ASN A 29 -31.15 2.59 5.07
CA ASN A 29 -31.79 1.82 4.01
C ASN A 29 -30.98 0.58 3.57
N GLY A 30 -29.88 0.25 4.27
CA GLY A 30 -29.01 -0.88 3.97
C GLY A 30 -28.00 -0.64 2.82
N THR A 31 -27.95 0.56 2.27
CA THR A 31 -26.98 0.93 1.22
C THR A 31 -25.76 1.63 1.80
N TRP A 32 -24.67 1.65 1.04
CA TRP A 32 -23.40 2.23 1.48
C TRP A 32 -23.04 3.46 0.64
N ILE A 33 -22.45 4.48 1.26
CA ILE A 33 -21.82 5.61 0.55
C ILE A 33 -20.29 5.54 0.71
N GLY A 34 -19.56 6.37 -0.03
CA GLY A 34 -18.10 6.36 -0.08
C GLY A 34 -17.52 5.14 -0.81
N LEU A 35 -16.24 4.85 -0.60
CA LEU A 35 -15.48 3.74 -1.18
C LEU A 35 -16.17 2.38 -0.93
N VAL A 36 -16.74 2.17 0.26
CA VAL A 36 -17.50 0.94 0.58
C VAL A 36 -18.77 0.85 -0.28
N GLY A 37 -19.43 1.98 -0.51
CA GLY A 37 -20.55 2.07 -1.46
C GLY A 37 -20.16 1.76 -2.89
N ASP A 38 -18.95 2.14 -3.30
CA ASP A 38 -18.43 1.87 -4.65
C ASP A 38 -18.00 0.40 -4.82
N LEU A 39 -17.49 -0.22 -3.74
CA LEU A 39 -17.23 -1.66 -3.68
C LEU A 39 -18.54 -2.47 -3.76
N TYR A 40 -19.58 -1.99 -3.09
CA TYR A 40 -20.91 -2.62 -3.07
C TYR A 40 -21.67 -2.46 -4.39
N ARG A 41 -21.45 -1.34 -5.11
CA ARG A 41 -22.28 -0.97 -6.25
C ARG A 41 -21.90 -1.57 -7.60
N ASN A 42 -20.62 -1.66 -8.03
CA ASN A 42 -20.37 -2.30 -9.36
C ASN A 42 -18.94 -2.53 -9.91
N LYS A 43 -17.80 -2.44 -9.21
CA LYS A 43 -16.49 -2.57 -9.92
C LYS A 43 -15.36 -3.34 -9.25
N SER A 44 -15.44 -3.67 -7.98
CA SER A 44 -14.40 -4.44 -7.28
C SER A 44 -14.75 -5.91 -7.06
N LEU A 45 -16.03 -6.29 -7.11
CA LEU A 45 -16.46 -7.67 -6.91
C LEU A 45 -16.16 -8.60 -8.11
N ASP A 46 -15.66 -8.04 -9.22
CA ASP A 46 -15.18 -8.78 -10.38
C ASP A 46 -13.88 -9.56 -10.09
N VAL A 47 -13.17 -9.19 -9.02
CA VAL A 47 -11.99 -9.92 -8.54
C VAL A 47 -12.44 -10.97 -7.52
N GLU A 48 -12.18 -12.25 -7.81
CA GLU A 48 -12.68 -13.39 -7.03
C GLU A 48 -12.20 -13.34 -5.58
N GLU A 49 -10.96 -12.93 -5.36
CA GLU A 49 -10.34 -12.77 -4.05
C GLU A 49 -11.11 -11.75 -3.19
N TYR A 50 -11.57 -10.66 -3.79
CA TYR A 50 -12.30 -9.62 -3.07
C TYR A 50 -13.67 -10.09 -2.64
N ARG A 51 -14.32 -10.90 -3.46
CA ARG A 51 -15.59 -11.55 -3.11
C ARG A 51 -15.43 -12.51 -1.93
N LYS A 52 -14.34 -13.27 -1.90
CA LYS A 52 -14.02 -14.18 -0.78
C LYS A 52 -13.79 -13.42 0.52
N VAL A 53 -12.96 -12.37 0.50
CA VAL A 53 -12.68 -11.54 1.68
C VAL A 53 -13.95 -10.84 2.15
N TRP A 54 -14.73 -10.25 1.24
CA TRP A 54 -16.00 -9.61 1.58
C TRP A 54 -17.00 -10.58 2.20
N HIS A 55 -17.12 -11.79 1.65
CA HIS A 55 -17.99 -12.81 2.21
C HIS A 55 -17.60 -13.19 3.63
N LEU A 56 -16.29 -13.30 3.94
CA LEU A 56 -15.81 -13.54 5.30
C LEU A 56 -16.16 -12.40 6.25
N ILE A 57 -15.97 -11.14 5.83
CA ILE A 57 -16.31 -9.96 6.64
C ILE A 57 -17.80 -9.97 7.01
N VAL A 58 -18.68 -10.21 6.03
CA VAL A 58 -20.13 -10.23 6.28
C VAL A 58 -20.55 -11.43 7.13
N THR A 59 -19.97 -12.61 6.87
CA THR A 59 -20.33 -13.86 7.58
C THR A 59 -19.95 -13.81 9.06
N HIS A 60 -18.86 -13.12 9.40
CA HIS A 60 -18.36 -13.01 10.76
C HIS A 60 -18.72 -11.69 11.46
N ASP A 61 -19.64 -10.90 10.90
CA ASP A 61 -20.00 -9.57 11.43
C ASP A 61 -18.76 -8.69 11.69
N GLY A 62 -17.77 -8.77 10.79
CA GLY A 62 -16.45 -8.15 10.93
C GLY A 62 -16.39 -6.69 10.46
N LEU A 63 -17.52 -6.13 10.07
CA LEU A 63 -17.60 -4.77 9.54
C LEU A 63 -17.53 -3.76 10.68
N ARG A 64 -16.60 -2.81 10.59
CA ARG A 64 -16.38 -1.75 11.58
C ARG A 64 -16.26 -0.39 10.89
N GLU A 65 -16.69 0.66 11.58
CA GLU A 65 -16.42 2.02 11.15
C GLU A 65 -14.92 2.32 11.27
N ALA A 66 -14.38 3.13 10.35
CA ALA A 66 -12.95 3.42 10.30
C ALA A 66 -12.37 3.94 11.63
N LYS A 67 -13.13 4.75 12.37
CA LYS A 67 -12.73 5.27 13.69
C LYS A 67 -12.60 4.19 14.77
N HIS A 68 -13.35 3.09 14.64
CA HIS A 68 -13.40 2.01 15.62
C HIS A 68 -12.49 0.83 15.24
N LEU A 69 -12.03 0.77 14.00
CA LEU A 69 -11.23 -0.34 13.49
C LEU A 69 -9.94 -0.59 14.29
N TYR A 70 -9.34 0.48 14.83
CA TYR A 70 -8.10 0.44 15.61
C TYR A 70 -8.31 0.72 17.10
N ASP A 71 -9.53 0.55 17.60
CA ASP A 71 -9.80 0.56 19.04
C ASP A 71 -8.98 -0.54 19.75
N ASP A 72 -8.60 -0.29 21.01
CA ASP A 72 -7.72 -1.17 21.79
C ASP A 72 -8.24 -2.62 21.84
N GLU A 73 -9.56 -2.81 21.88
CA GLU A 73 -10.19 -4.13 21.90
C GLU A 73 -9.91 -4.92 20.62
N ASN A 74 -10.13 -4.31 19.45
CA ASN A 74 -9.89 -4.94 18.15
C ASN A 74 -8.40 -5.25 17.95
N LEU A 75 -7.52 -4.33 18.36
CA LEU A 75 -6.07 -4.52 18.32
C LEU A 75 -5.60 -5.67 19.21
N ARG A 76 -6.25 -5.88 20.36
CA ARG A 76 -5.98 -7.02 21.26
C ARG A 76 -6.46 -8.34 20.65
N GLU A 77 -7.64 -8.38 20.03
CA GLU A 77 -8.13 -9.59 19.35
C GLU A 77 -7.19 -10.04 18.22
N VAL A 78 -6.57 -9.09 17.50
CA VAL A 78 -5.55 -9.41 16.49
C VAL A 78 -4.33 -10.08 17.13
N LEU A 79 -3.84 -9.56 18.26
CA LEU A 79 -2.70 -10.15 18.97
C LEU A 79 -3.02 -11.52 19.57
N GLU A 80 -4.28 -11.74 19.96
CA GLU A 80 -4.77 -13.04 20.44
C GLU A 80 -5.05 -14.04 19.29
N GLY A 81 -4.85 -13.63 18.03
CA GLY A 81 -5.10 -14.47 16.85
C GLY A 81 -6.58 -14.73 16.57
N LYS A 82 -7.48 -13.90 17.11
CA LYS A 82 -8.93 -14.03 16.97
C LYS A 82 -9.49 -13.22 15.81
N ALA A 83 -8.81 -12.14 15.44
CA ALA A 83 -9.25 -11.22 14.41
C ALA A 83 -8.11 -10.85 13.45
N VAL A 84 -8.47 -10.36 12.27
CA VAL A 84 -7.55 -9.74 11.30
C VAL A 84 -8.13 -8.40 10.89
N ILE A 85 -7.32 -7.35 10.94
CA ILE A 85 -7.71 -6.04 10.42
C ILE A 85 -7.37 -5.99 8.93
N VAL A 86 -8.39 -5.79 8.10
CA VAL A 86 -8.25 -5.55 6.67
C VAL A 86 -8.46 -4.06 6.42
N SER A 87 -7.39 -3.35 6.09
CA SER A 87 -7.38 -1.90 5.86
C SER A 87 -6.21 -1.51 4.95
N ASP A 88 -6.10 -0.22 4.61
CA ASP A 88 -4.93 0.27 3.88
C ASP A 88 -3.66 0.17 4.72
N TYR A 89 -2.53 -0.03 4.02
CA TYR A 89 -1.24 -0.25 4.65
C TYR A 89 -0.78 0.94 5.50
N THR A 90 -1.01 2.16 5.03
CA THR A 90 -0.50 3.39 5.66
C THR A 90 -1.19 3.66 6.99
N THR A 91 -2.51 3.54 7.03
CA THR A 91 -3.32 3.72 8.24
C THR A 91 -3.00 2.63 9.26
N THR A 92 -2.92 1.38 8.82
CA THR A 92 -2.61 0.25 9.71
C THR A 92 -1.23 0.42 10.34
N LEU A 93 -0.24 0.83 9.56
CA LEU A 93 1.12 1.06 10.04
C LEU A 93 1.17 2.18 11.09
N TYR A 94 0.46 3.29 10.84
CA TYR A 94 0.37 4.41 11.78
C TYR A 94 -0.25 3.99 13.12
N HIS A 95 -1.40 3.31 13.10
CA HIS A 95 -2.04 2.89 14.35
C HIS A 95 -1.23 1.81 15.08
N ALA A 96 -0.66 0.85 14.36
CA ALA A 96 0.19 -0.17 14.96
C ALA A 96 1.42 0.45 15.64
N SER A 97 2.07 1.45 15.03
CA SER A 97 3.26 2.08 15.61
C SER A 97 2.96 2.88 16.88
N GLN A 98 1.80 3.54 16.93
CA GLN A 98 1.37 4.31 18.10
C GLN A 98 0.98 3.41 19.28
N THR A 99 0.32 2.28 19.01
CA THR A 99 -0.22 1.41 20.07
C THR A 99 0.79 0.40 20.60
N CYS A 100 1.63 -0.15 19.72
CA CYS A 100 2.61 -1.18 20.07
C CYS A 100 3.52 -0.77 21.25
N ARG A 101 4.08 0.45 21.22
CA ARG A 101 4.97 0.92 22.30
C ARG A 101 4.25 1.21 23.62
N ARG A 102 2.98 1.62 23.55
CA ARG A 102 2.27 2.16 24.72
C ARG A 102 1.41 1.13 25.45
N ARG A 103 0.89 0.12 24.75
CA ARG A 103 -0.22 -0.68 25.30
C ARG A 103 -0.09 -2.20 25.14
N LEU A 104 0.85 -2.69 24.33
CA LEU A 104 0.81 -4.09 23.88
C LEU A 104 2.17 -4.77 24.02
N ALA A 105 2.52 -5.17 25.24
CA ALA A 105 3.64 -6.06 25.54
C ALA A 105 3.35 -7.54 25.20
N ALA A 106 2.15 -7.84 24.70
CA ALA A 106 1.60 -9.19 24.59
C ALA A 106 1.97 -9.93 23.28
N GLY A 107 2.53 -9.26 22.28
CA GLY A 107 2.88 -9.88 21.00
C GLY A 107 3.32 -8.89 19.93
N SER A 108 3.55 -9.40 18.72
CA SER A 108 3.92 -8.60 17.55
C SER A 108 2.86 -8.67 16.47
N TYR A 109 2.71 -7.59 15.71
CA TYR A 109 1.90 -7.56 14.51
C TYR A 109 2.67 -8.12 13.33
N TYR A 110 1.98 -8.88 12.48
CA TYR A 110 2.48 -9.25 11.16
C TYR A 110 1.61 -8.60 10.09
N PHE A 111 2.26 -7.96 9.13
CA PHE A 111 1.60 -7.39 7.96
C PHE A 111 1.71 -8.40 6.82
N ALA A 112 0.62 -8.59 6.07
CA ALA A 112 0.66 -9.41 4.87
C ALA A 112 1.80 -8.97 3.94
N LYS A 113 2.57 -9.94 3.43
CA LYS A 113 3.73 -9.68 2.56
C LYS A 113 3.34 -8.94 1.29
N GLU A 114 2.16 -9.22 0.77
CA GLU A 114 1.65 -8.64 -0.47
C GLU A 114 0.36 -7.86 -0.18
N PRO A 115 0.26 -6.59 -0.63
CA PRO A 115 -0.98 -5.85 -0.50
C PRO A 115 -2.03 -6.50 -1.40
N THR A 116 -3.17 -6.87 -0.82
CA THR A 116 -4.33 -7.34 -1.57
C THR A 116 -4.95 -6.24 -2.44
N PHE A 117 -4.72 -4.98 -2.08
CA PHE A 117 -5.23 -3.80 -2.79
C PHE A 117 -4.16 -2.71 -2.88
N SER A 118 -3.83 -2.28 -4.11
CA SER A 118 -3.00 -1.10 -4.33
C SER A 118 -3.90 0.11 -4.60
N THR A 119 -4.39 0.74 -3.53
CA THR A 119 -5.13 2.01 -3.66
C THR A 119 -4.15 3.17 -3.57
N LYS A 120 -4.12 4.00 -4.60
CA LYS A 120 -3.37 5.26 -4.56
C LYS A 120 -4.17 6.31 -3.80
N LEU A 121 -3.57 6.91 -2.77
CA LEU A 121 -4.13 8.09 -2.13
C LEU A 121 -4.13 9.24 -3.15
N SER A 122 -5.29 9.89 -3.31
CA SER A 122 -5.48 10.98 -4.27
C SER A 122 -6.33 12.08 -3.67
N MET A 123 -6.20 13.29 -4.21
CA MET A 123 -7.05 14.41 -3.85
C MET A 123 -8.25 14.46 -4.79
N ALA A 124 -9.45 14.37 -4.23
CA ALA A 124 -10.67 14.64 -4.97
C ALA A 124 -10.85 16.16 -5.11
N VAL A 125 -11.18 16.61 -6.32
CA VAL A 125 -11.45 18.03 -6.61
C VAL A 125 -12.81 18.17 -7.28
N SER A 126 -13.47 19.32 -7.09
CA SER A 126 -14.72 19.62 -7.79
C SER A 126 -14.50 19.67 -9.30
N ARG A 127 -15.50 19.22 -10.09
CA ARG A 127 -15.50 19.38 -11.54
C ARG A 127 -15.46 20.84 -11.99
N SER A 128 -15.91 21.76 -11.13
CA SER A 128 -15.93 23.20 -11.40
C SER A 128 -14.65 23.92 -10.96
N VAL A 129 -13.61 23.18 -10.55
CA VAL A 129 -12.32 23.78 -10.18
C VAL A 129 -11.72 24.49 -11.38
N ASN A 130 -11.02 25.60 -11.15
CA ASN A 130 -10.26 26.27 -12.20
C ASN A 130 -9.23 25.28 -12.80
N PRO A 131 -9.23 25.05 -14.13
CA PRO A 131 -8.33 24.10 -14.77
C PRO A 131 -6.83 24.40 -14.57
N GLU A 132 -6.45 25.68 -14.56
CA GLU A 132 -5.06 26.11 -14.33
C GLU A 132 -4.62 25.80 -12.91
N LEU A 133 -5.48 26.06 -11.93
CA LEU A 133 -5.21 25.71 -10.53
C LEU A 133 -5.08 24.19 -10.36
N PHE A 134 -5.95 23.41 -11.01
CA PHE A 134 -5.87 21.95 -10.96
C PHE A 134 -4.56 21.42 -11.58
N GLN A 135 -4.16 21.94 -12.73
CA GLN A 135 -2.90 21.58 -13.37
C GLN A 135 -1.70 21.92 -12.48
N LEU A 136 -1.72 23.10 -11.87
CA LEU A 136 -0.68 23.54 -10.95
C LEU A 136 -0.60 22.64 -9.70
N ILE A 137 -1.75 22.30 -9.09
CA ILE A 137 -1.80 21.37 -7.93
C ILE A 137 -1.22 20.01 -8.31
N ASN A 138 -1.57 19.46 -9.47
CA ASN A 138 -1.05 18.18 -9.93
C ASN A 138 0.46 18.23 -10.15
N GLU A 139 0.97 19.25 -10.82
CA GLU A 139 2.40 19.40 -11.07
C GLU A 139 3.19 19.50 -9.76
N ARG A 140 2.72 20.31 -8.81
CA ARG A 140 3.39 20.47 -7.51
C ARG A 140 3.29 19.20 -6.66
N SER A 141 2.15 18.51 -6.70
CA SER A 141 1.98 17.23 -6.01
C SER A 141 2.93 16.16 -6.55
N SER A 142 3.06 16.04 -7.87
CA SER A 142 4.02 15.12 -8.49
C SER A 142 5.46 15.42 -8.06
N ARG A 143 5.87 16.69 -8.07
CA ARG A 143 7.22 17.09 -7.62
C ARG A 143 7.48 16.75 -6.15
N LEU A 144 6.48 16.91 -5.28
CA LEU A 144 6.60 16.52 -3.85
C LEU A 144 6.76 15.01 -3.66
N VAL A 145 6.11 14.22 -4.51
CA VAL A 145 6.25 12.76 -4.50
C VAL A 145 7.63 12.36 -5.05
N GLU A 146 8.02 12.92 -6.19
CA GLU A 146 9.29 12.64 -6.87
C GLU A 146 10.51 13.04 -6.02
N SER A 147 10.41 14.14 -5.26
CA SER A 147 11.49 14.56 -4.35
C SER A 147 11.64 13.68 -3.12
N GLY A 148 10.72 12.74 -2.88
CA GLY A 148 10.69 11.90 -1.69
C GLY A 148 10.21 12.60 -0.42
N VAL A 149 9.79 13.87 -0.49
CA VAL A 149 9.31 14.64 0.67
C VAL A 149 8.08 14.00 1.29
N ILE A 150 7.14 13.50 0.47
CA ILE A 150 5.95 12.79 0.99
C ILE A 150 6.35 11.55 1.79
N LYS A 151 7.31 10.75 1.27
CA LYS A 151 7.80 9.56 1.96
C LYS A 151 8.46 9.93 3.30
N ALA A 152 9.31 10.95 3.32
CA ALA A 152 9.97 11.41 4.53
C ALA A 152 8.96 11.90 5.59
N TRP A 153 7.92 12.62 5.18
CA TRP A 153 6.84 13.02 6.08
C TRP A 153 6.10 11.81 6.65
N MET A 154 5.76 10.82 5.83
CA MET A 154 5.09 9.59 6.28
C MET A 154 5.95 8.82 7.29
N GLU A 155 7.24 8.62 7.01
CA GLU A 155 8.18 7.97 7.92
C GLU A 155 8.30 8.71 9.26
N THR A 156 8.24 10.05 9.24
CA THR A 156 8.22 10.87 10.45
C THR A 156 6.96 10.63 11.28
N GLN A 157 5.80 10.47 10.65
CA GLN A 157 4.52 10.22 11.36
C GLN A 157 4.43 8.81 11.93
N TRP A 158 4.99 7.81 11.23
CA TRP A 158 4.98 6.43 11.70
C TRP A 158 5.97 6.20 12.84
N GLY A 159 7.03 7.00 12.94
CA GLY A 159 8.09 6.82 13.93
C GLY A 159 8.84 5.49 13.75
N ASP A 160 9.47 4.99 14.81
CA ASP A 160 10.18 3.71 14.79
C ASP A 160 9.22 2.53 15.02
N TRP A 161 8.40 2.29 14.00
CA TRP A 161 7.49 1.16 13.92
C TRP A 161 8.24 -0.17 13.71
N GLN A 162 9.47 -0.14 13.19
CA GLN A 162 10.25 -1.35 12.91
C GLN A 162 10.56 -2.13 14.18
N SER A 163 10.83 -1.42 15.29
CA SER A 163 10.95 -2.05 16.61
C SER A 163 9.74 -2.88 17.03
N CYS A 164 8.54 -2.59 16.50
CA CYS A 164 7.32 -3.34 16.76
C CYS A 164 7.21 -4.66 15.97
N LEU A 165 7.91 -4.77 14.85
CA LEU A 165 8.03 -6.05 14.12
C LEU A 165 9.10 -6.96 14.73
N LEU A 166 10.09 -6.37 15.40
CA LEU A 166 11.35 -7.03 15.76
C LEU A 166 11.32 -7.85 17.06
N ALA A 167 10.18 -7.97 17.73
CA ALA A 167 10.07 -8.77 18.97
C ALA A 167 10.34 -10.28 18.79
N LYS A 168 10.56 -10.77 17.55
CA LYS A 168 10.98 -12.16 17.32
C LYS A 168 11.76 -12.35 16.02
N ARG A 169 12.90 -11.68 15.85
CA ARG A 169 13.83 -11.95 14.74
C ARG A 169 14.83 -13.06 15.12
N GLU A 170 14.33 -14.27 15.32
CA GLU A 170 15.15 -15.48 15.10
C GLU A 170 14.95 -15.88 13.63
N GLU A 171 15.97 -15.61 12.81
CA GLU A 171 16.26 -16.21 11.50
C GLU A 171 15.07 -16.61 10.60
N THR A 172 14.30 -15.65 10.09
CA THR A 172 13.45 -15.91 8.93
C THR A 172 14.19 -15.55 7.65
N TYR A 173 14.71 -16.55 6.96
CA TYR A 173 15.16 -16.47 5.58
C TYR A 173 14.08 -15.79 4.73
N THR A 174 14.38 -14.63 4.15
CA THR A 174 13.51 -14.00 3.15
C THR A 174 13.52 -14.85 1.90
N ALA A 175 12.44 -15.61 1.67
CA ALA A 175 12.19 -16.23 0.38
C ALA A 175 12.09 -15.11 -0.68
N LEU A 176 13.11 -15.05 -1.55
CA LEU A 176 13.15 -14.13 -2.69
C LEU A 176 11.88 -14.32 -3.51
N SER A 177 11.25 -13.19 -3.90
CA SER A 177 10.09 -13.27 -4.78
C SER A 177 10.52 -13.79 -6.14
N LEU A 178 9.62 -14.53 -6.81
CA LEU A 178 9.88 -15.13 -8.13
C LEU A 178 10.23 -14.06 -9.19
N PHE A 179 9.73 -12.83 -8.99
CA PHE A 179 10.01 -11.66 -9.83
C PHE A 179 11.43 -11.12 -9.63
N GLU A 180 11.94 -11.13 -8.40
CA GLU A 180 13.34 -10.78 -8.12
C GLU A 180 14.31 -11.83 -8.67
N THR A 181 13.94 -13.11 -8.63
CA THR A 181 14.74 -14.19 -9.24
C THR A 181 14.73 -14.15 -10.76
N GLN A 182 13.62 -13.70 -11.39
CA GLN A 182 13.50 -13.61 -12.84
C GLN A 182 14.61 -12.78 -13.48
N SER A 183 14.99 -11.67 -12.84
CA SER A 183 16.07 -10.80 -13.34
C SER A 183 17.42 -11.52 -13.33
N VAL A 184 17.68 -12.33 -12.31
CA VAL A 184 18.90 -13.14 -12.20
C VAL A 184 18.94 -14.23 -13.27
N PHE A 185 17.81 -14.92 -13.51
CA PHE A 185 17.71 -15.93 -14.57
C PHE A 185 17.88 -15.33 -15.98
N LEU A 186 17.30 -14.16 -16.25
CA LEU A 186 17.47 -13.47 -17.53
C LEU A 186 18.92 -13.05 -17.76
N LEU A 187 19.59 -12.52 -16.73
CA LEU A 187 20.99 -12.13 -16.81
C LEU A 187 21.90 -13.36 -17.04
N PHE A 188 21.62 -14.46 -16.36
CA PHE A 188 22.32 -15.73 -16.57
C PHE A 188 22.15 -16.25 -18.00
N LEU A 189 20.94 -16.26 -18.54
CA LEU A 189 20.67 -16.71 -19.91
C LEU A 189 21.36 -15.82 -20.96
N LEU A 190 21.41 -14.51 -20.73
CA LEU A 190 22.11 -13.57 -21.62
C LEU A 190 23.61 -13.85 -21.67
N VAL A 191 24.24 -14.01 -20.49
CA VAL A 191 25.67 -14.32 -20.40
C VAL A 191 25.98 -15.68 -21.01
N ALA A 192 25.20 -16.71 -20.69
CA ALA A 192 25.36 -18.03 -21.28
C ALA A 192 25.20 -18.01 -22.81
N GLY A 193 24.23 -17.25 -23.33
CA GLY A 193 24.04 -17.06 -24.77
C GLY A 193 25.25 -16.43 -25.46
N VAL A 194 25.80 -15.36 -24.87
CA VAL A 194 27.03 -14.73 -25.38
C VAL A 194 28.20 -15.71 -25.38
N SER A 195 28.39 -16.48 -24.30
CA SER A 195 29.45 -17.48 -24.21
C SER A 195 29.33 -18.56 -25.29
N VAL A 196 28.11 -19.04 -25.56
CA VAL A 196 27.86 -20.02 -26.63
C VAL A 196 28.17 -19.44 -28.01
N VAL A 197 27.77 -18.19 -28.28
CA VAL A 197 28.06 -17.52 -29.56
C VAL A 197 29.57 -17.36 -29.77
N VAL A 198 30.31 -16.94 -28.73
CA VAL A 198 31.78 -16.82 -28.78
C VAL A 198 32.41 -18.18 -29.04
N PHE A 199 31.97 -19.22 -28.33
CA PHE A 199 32.49 -20.58 -28.50
C PHE A 199 32.24 -21.14 -29.92
N LEU A 200 31.05 -20.91 -30.47
CA LEU A 200 30.75 -21.30 -31.85
C LEU A 200 31.62 -20.53 -32.85
N ALA A 201 31.78 -19.22 -32.66
CA ALA A 201 32.64 -18.41 -33.52
C ALA A 201 34.11 -18.88 -33.49
N GLU A 202 34.61 -19.25 -32.31
CA GLU A 202 35.95 -19.82 -32.14
C GLU A 202 36.11 -21.13 -32.93
N ILE A 203 35.12 -22.03 -32.86
CA ILE A 203 35.12 -23.28 -33.64
C ILE A 203 35.13 -23.00 -35.14
N PHE A 204 34.27 -22.10 -35.63
CA PHE A 204 34.21 -21.78 -37.06
C PHE A 204 35.51 -21.15 -37.58
N ILE A 205 36.11 -20.23 -36.81
CA ILE A 205 37.38 -19.59 -37.18
C ILE A 205 38.53 -20.59 -37.11
N GLY A 206 38.59 -21.42 -36.06
CA GLY A 206 39.61 -22.47 -35.92
C GLY A 206 39.53 -23.54 -37.01
N ALA A 207 38.32 -23.93 -37.41
CA ALA A 207 38.10 -24.86 -38.52
C ALA A 207 38.50 -24.25 -39.87
N ALA A 208 38.21 -22.96 -40.10
CA ALA A 208 38.59 -22.26 -41.33
C ALA A 208 40.11 -22.01 -41.44
N ALA A 209 40.82 -21.87 -40.32
CA ALA A 209 42.28 -21.70 -40.28
C ALA A 209 43.06 -23.02 -40.45
N SER A 210 42.38 -24.16 -40.41
CA SER A 210 42.98 -25.50 -40.51
C SER A 210 42.89 -26.11 -41.93
N PHE A 211 42.45 -25.32 -42.92
CA PHE A 211 42.34 -25.70 -44.34
C PHE A 211 43.33 -24.94 -45.22
#